data_AF-A0A4R8BEW2-F1
#
_entry.id   AF-A0A4R8BEW2-F1
#
_cell.length_a   1.000
_cell.length_b   1.000
_cell.length_c   1.000
_cell.angle_alpha   90.00
_cell.angle_beta   90.00
_cell.angle_gamma   90.00
#
_symmetry.space_group_name_H-M   'P 1'
#
loop_
_entity.id
_entity.type
_entity.pdbx_description
1 polymer ?
#
loop_
_entity_poly.entity_id
_entity_poly.type
_entity_poly.pdbx_seq_one_letter_code
_entity_poly.pdbx_strand_id
1 'polypeptide(L)'
;MDKNAVVDTIYYLDEERKKLWERLNYLENEIEKKTSDFEKDAKQSSRKASEFRNKSNEAKDLAIQYAEISAEKMREAKTCLTNIKSIETRSESSFQKIDKFSIDLDSRSKKINENLIALEENFQENESFIEKLETLEGHFENGEVISGKIETLQKSIQSKKRDIDTLYRDLFGYVETETNEEGVEIETKVEGLKDQIQSTYESLEEDFANLEKDISLIRRDTMEGYNNFIKEKEANYQKIEKKWNSDYNSVLNKINKLLPNALTTGLSFAYSEKKDREIEDSKKFAITFRIAALGLAGVSLIPFCLSIFFIFEKKTLIEVLEYSPRFVLAIIPLYIPVLWIAYSANKKLNLSKRLIEEYTHKEVLSKTFEGLSHQINSIDDEELSNDLKIKLLYNILSVSSENPGKLISDYNKSDHPLMDALEKSANLSDAVEKLEKIPGLSKIARILDNKSKKILKEQADKVDATLGEIVEETLENE
;
A
#
# COMPACT_ATOMS: atom_id res chain seq x y z
N MET A 1 -42.97 35.76 -2.30
CA MET A 1 -42.18 34.57 -1.90
C MET A 1 -42.34 33.54 -2.99
N ASP A 2 -41.23 33.21 -3.63
CA ASP A 2 -41.18 32.41 -4.84
C ASP A 2 -41.61 30.96 -4.54
N LYS A 3 -42.71 30.50 -5.13
CA LYS A 3 -43.28 29.17 -4.87
C LYS A 3 -42.31 28.05 -5.25
N ASN A 4 -41.40 28.29 -6.20
CA ASN A 4 -40.41 27.32 -6.63
C ASN A 4 -39.33 27.07 -5.56
N ALA A 5 -38.87 28.13 -4.87
CA ALA A 5 -37.87 28.00 -3.80
C ALA A 5 -38.37 27.16 -2.60
N VAL A 6 -39.68 27.22 -2.31
CA VAL A 6 -40.29 26.44 -1.23
C VAL A 6 -40.39 24.96 -1.61
N VAL A 7 -40.70 24.65 -2.87
CA VAL A 7 -40.78 23.25 -3.37
C VAL A 7 -39.41 22.59 -3.38
N ASP A 8 -38.37 23.30 -3.82
CA ASP A 8 -36.99 22.79 -3.82
C ASP A 8 -36.47 22.53 -2.40
N THR A 9 -36.82 23.41 -1.45
CA THR A 9 -36.46 23.22 -0.03
C THR A 9 -37.15 21.99 0.57
N ILE A 10 -38.42 21.74 0.22
CA ILE A 10 -39.15 20.56 0.68
C ILE A 10 -38.56 19.28 0.08
N TYR A 11 -38.15 19.30 -1.20
CA TYR A 11 -37.52 18.15 -1.84
C TYR A 11 -36.16 17.82 -1.21
N TYR A 12 -35.33 18.84 -0.96
CA TYR A 12 -34.05 18.68 -0.26
C TYR A 12 -34.22 18.08 1.15
N LEU A 13 -35.23 18.54 1.91
CA LEU A 13 -35.51 18.02 3.24
C LEU A 13 -36.01 16.57 3.23
N ASP A 14 -36.77 16.15 2.20
CA ASP A 14 -37.21 14.75 2.06
C ASP A 14 -36.05 13.81 1.65
N GLU A 15 -35.14 14.29 0.81
CA GLU A 15 -33.86 13.63 0.48
C GLU A 15 -32.97 13.43 1.72
N GLU A 16 -32.76 14.48 2.51
CA GLU A 16 -32.03 14.41 3.78
C GLU A 16 -32.70 13.45 4.76
N ARG A 17 -34.04 13.48 4.86
CA ARG A 17 -34.79 12.55 5.71
C ARG A 17 -34.56 11.10 5.28
N LYS A 18 -34.60 10.80 3.98
CA LYS A 18 -34.33 9.45 3.45
C LYS A 18 -32.91 8.99 3.78
N LYS A 19 -31.90 9.84 3.56
CA LYS A 19 -30.50 9.54 3.90
C LYS A 19 -30.30 9.30 5.39
N LEU A 20 -30.94 10.10 6.24
CA LEU A 20 -30.90 9.92 7.69
C LEU A 20 -31.55 8.60 8.13
N TRP A 21 -32.69 8.24 7.55
CA TRP A 21 -33.35 6.95 7.83
C TRP A 21 -32.55 5.75 7.34
N GLU A 22 -31.91 5.82 6.17
CA GLU A 22 -30.98 4.78 5.72
C GLU A 22 -29.81 4.63 6.68
N ARG A 23 -29.24 5.75 7.16
CA ARG A 23 -28.15 5.72 8.12
C ARG A 23 -28.57 5.15 9.47
N LEU A 24 -29.78 5.46 9.93
CA LEU A 24 -30.34 4.93 11.18
C LEU A 24 -30.53 3.41 11.08
N ASN A 25 -31.17 2.92 10.01
CA ASN A 25 -31.35 1.48 9.76
C ASN A 25 -30.02 0.74 9.63
N TYR A 26 -28.99 1.37 9.05
CA TYR A 26 -27.65 0.80 8.97
C TYR A 26 -27.01 0.67 10.36
N LEU A 27 -27.12 1.70 11.19
CA LEU A 27 -26.58 1.70 12.55
C LEU A 27 -27.32 0.73 13.47
N GLU A 28 -28.64 0.61 13.32
CA GLU A 28 -29.47 -0.33 14.08
C GLU A 28 -29.09 -1.78 13.74
N ASN A 29 -28.89 -2.09 12.46
CA ASN A 29 -28.35 -3.39 12.01
C ASN A 29 -26.92 -3.68 12.53
N GLU A 30 -26.06 -2.67 12.64
CA GLU A 30 -24.70 -2.84 13.20
C GLU A 30 -24.73 -3.12 14.71
N ILE A 31 -25.72 -2.59 15.44
CA ILE A 31 -25.90 -2.82 16.89
C ILE A 31 -26.49 -4.21 17.17
N GLU A 32 -27.32 -4.76 16.28
CA GLU A 32 -27.89 -6.11 16.41
C GLU A 32 -26.90 -7.25 16.09
N LYS A 33 -25.77 -6.96 15.43
CA LYS A 33 -24.75 -7.98 15.10
C LYS A 33 -24.08 -8.53 16.36
N LYS A 34 -24.00 -9.86 16.48
CA LYS A 34 -23.28 -10.54 17.56
C LYS A 34 -21.78 -10.59 17.23
N THR A 35 -20.92 -10.73 18.24
CA THR A 35 -19.46 -10.88 18.08
C THR A 35 -19.04 -11.98 17.09
N SER A 36 -19.84 -13.04 16.95
CA SER A 36 -19.65 -14.13 15.97
C SER A 36 -19.80 -13.67 14.52
N ASP A 37 -20.65 -12.68 14.24
CA ASP A 37 -20.89 -12.17 12.89
C ASP A 37 -19.73 -11.26 12.44
N PHE A 38 -19.16 -10.46 13.35
CA PHE A 38 -17.93 -9.70 13.10
C PHE A 38 -16.72 -10.61 12.82
N GLU A 39 -16.63 -11.77 13.46
CA GLU A 39 -15.59 -12.77 13.17
C GLU A 39 -15.76 -13.38 11.76
N LYS A 40 -17.00 -13.69 11.36
CA LYS A 40 -17.31 -14.15 10.00
C LYS A 40 -16.99 -13.08 8.95
N ASP A 41 -17.39 -11.84 9.19
CA ASP A 41 -17.12 -10.70 8.29
C ASP A 41 -15.61 -10.46 8.16
N ALA A 42 -14.85 -10.54 9.26
CA ALA A 42 -13.39 -10.44 9.24
C ALA A 42 -12.73 -11.59 8.46
N LYS A 43 -13.21 -12.83 8.65
CA LYS A 43 -12.72 -14.01 7.93
C LYS A 43 -13.03 -13.95 6.43
N GLN A 44 -14.22 -13.46 6.06
CA GLN A 44 -14.59 -13.26 4.66
C GLN A 44 -13.78 -12.11 4.03
N SER A 45 -13.56 -11.02 4.77
CA SER A 45 -12.73 -9.90 4.32
C SER A 45 -11.27 -10.30 4.14
N SER A 46 -10.72 -11.14 5.04
CA SER A 46 -9.38 -11.72 4.90
C SER A 46 -9.27 -12.61 3.66
N ARG A 47 -10.28 -13.45 3.38
CA ARG A 47 -10.34 -14.26 2.15
C ARG A 47 -10.37 -13.39 0.89
N LYS A 48 -11.22 -12.36 0.87
CA LYS A 48 -11.28 -11.39 -0.25
C LYS A 48 -9.95 -10.65 -0.42
N ALA A 49 -9.31 -10.22 0.66
CA ALA A 49 -7.99 -9.58 0.60
C ALA A 49 -6.93 -10.51 0.01
N SER A 50 -6.94 -11.79 0.36
CA SER A 50 -6.05 -12.79 -0.25
C SER A 50 -6.37 -13.02 -1.72
N GLU A 51 -7.64 -13.05 -2.10
CA GLU A 51 -8.07 -13.18 -3.49
C GLU A 51 -7.62 -11.98 -4.33
N PHE A 52 -7.83 -10.76 -3.83
CA PHE A 52 -7.35 -9.55 -4.49
C PHE A 52 -5.82 -9.52 -4.60
N ARG A 53 -5.10 -9.94 -3.55
CA ARG A 53 -3.64 -10.07 -3.61
C ARG A 53 -3.20 -11.04 -4.69
N ASN A 54 -3.86 -12.18 -4.83
CA ASN A 54 -3.54 -13.18 -5.85
C ASN A 54 -3.85 -12.64 -7.25
N LYS A 55 -5.01 -12.03 -7.46
CA LYS A 55 -5.37 -11.39 -8.73
C LYS A 55 -4.42 -10.24 -9.10
N SER A 56 -3.99 -9.45 -8.14
CA SER A 56 -3.00 -8.39 -8.36
C SER A 56 -1.62 -8.94 -8.71
N ASN A 57 -1.21 -10.06 -8.10
CA ASN A 57 0.03 -10.74 -8.50
C ASN A 57 -0.07 -11.32 -9.91
N GLU A 58 -1.17 -11.98 -10.26
CA GLU A 58 -1.40 -12.50 -11.60
C GLU A 58 -1.42 -11.38 -12.65
N ALA A 59 -2.09 -10.26 -12.37
CA ALA A 59 -2.07 -9.09 -13.23
C ALA A 59 -0.67 -8.48 -13.38
N LYS A 60 0.13 -8.47 -12.30
CA LYS A 60 1.53 -8.03 -12.33
C LYS A 60 2.38 -8.95 -13.20
N ASP A 61 2.24 -10.27 -13.07
CA ASP A 61 3.00 -11.24 -13.85
C ASP A 61 2.65 -11.14 -15.35
N LEU A 62 1.36 -10.97 -15.67
CA LEU A 62 0.92 -10.67 -17.04
C LEU A 62 1.49 -9.35 -17.57
N ALA A 63 1.51 -8.29 -16.75
CA ALA A 63 2.08 -7.01 -17.15
C ALA A 63 3.59 -7.12 -17.42
N ILE A 64 4.33 -7.92 -16.65
CA ILE A 64 5.75 -8.21 -16.88
C ILE A 64 5.93 -8.95 -18.20
N GLN A 65 5.16 -10.01 -18.46
CA GLN A 65 5.22 -10.75 -19.73
C GLN A 65 4.94 -9.84 -20.93
N TYR A 66 3.91 -8.99 -20.85
CA TYR A 66 3.61 -8.05 -21.93
C TYR A 66 4.70 -6.99 -22.12
N ALA A 67 5.36 -6.55 -21.04
CA ALA A 67 6.49 -5.63 -21.12
C ALA A 67 7.70 -6.28 -21.83
N GLU A 68 7.99 -7.56 -21.54
CA GLU A 68 9.05 -8.32 -22.21
C GLU A 68 8.77 -8.49 -23.71
N ILE A 69 7.55 -8.92 -24.07
CA ILE A 69 7.13 -9.06 -25.47
C ILE A 69 7.21 -7.71 -26.20
N SER A 70 6.77 -6.63 -25.56
CA SER A 70 6.86 -5.27 -26.12
C SER A 70 8.31 -4.84 -26.36
N ALA A 71 9.22 -5.13 -25.42
CA ALA A 71 10.64 -4.83 -25.56
C ALA A 71 11.29 -5.62 -26.70
N GLU A 72 10.94 -6.89 -26.87
CA GLU A 72 11.42 -7.72 -27.98
C GLU A 72 10.91 -7.20 -29.33
N LYS A 73 9.62 -6.87 -29.44
CA LYS A 73 9.05 -6.25 -30.65
C LYS A 73 9.68 -4.89 -30.96
N MET A 74 10.03 -4.11 -29.95
CA MET A 74 10.74 -2.84 -30.13
C MET A 74 12.16 -3.05 -30.66
N ARG A 75 12.84 -4.11 -30.24
CA ARG A 75 14.17 -4.49 -30.75
C ARG A 75 14.10 -4.95 -32.21
N GLU A 76 13.10 -5.77 -32.56
CA GLU A 76 12.82 -6.15 -33.94
C GLU A 76 12.55 -4.92 -34.81
N ALA A 77 11.67 -4.02 -34.36
CA ALA A 77 11.35 -2.77 -35.06
C ALA A 77 12.57 -1.87 -35.25
N LYS A 78 13.45 -1.75 -34.24
CA LYS A 78 14.72 -1.01 -34.35
C LYS A 78 15.63 -1.59 -35.42
N THR A 79 15.72 -2.92 -35.48
CA THR A 79 16.54 -3.64 -36.46
C THR A 79 15.99 -3.43 -37.87
N CYS A 80 14.67 -3.48 -38.04
CA CYS A 80 14.00 -3.19 -39.30
C CYS A 80 14.24 -1.73 -39.74
N LEU A 81 14.14 -0.76 -38.81
CA LEU A 81 14.41 0.65 -39.08
C LEU A 81 15.86 0.88 -39.55
N THR A 82 16.84 0.23 -38.93
CA THR A 82 18.24 0.30 -39.40
C THR A 82 18.41 -0.26 -40.81
N ASN A 83 17.72 -1.36 -41.13
CA ASN A 83 17.75 -1.93 -42.48
C ASN A 83 17.10 -0.97 -43.49
N ILE A 84 15.96 -0.38 -43.16
CA ILE A 84 15.28 0.62 -44.00
C ILE A 84 16.19 1.82 -44.26
N LYS A 85 16.84 2.37 -43.23
CA LYS A 85 17.80 3.49 -43.40
C LYS A 85 18.97 3.12 -44.30
N SER A 86 19.47 1.89 -44.22
CA SER A 86 20.54 1.43 -45.11
C SER A 86 20.09 1.32 -46.57
N ILE A 87 18.83 0.90 -46.79
CA ILE A 87 18.21 0.83 -48.12
C ILE A 87 17.98 2.24 -48.67
N GLU A 88 17.47 3.16 -47.86
CA GLU A 88 17.28 4.57 -48.21
C GLU A 88 18.61 5.20 -48.64
N THR A 89 19.67 5.04 -47.85
CA THR A 89 21.02 5.53 -48.18
C THR A 89 21.53 4.95 -49.51
N ARG A 90 21.28 3.65 -49.75
CA ARG A 90 21.67 3.00 -51.02
C ARG A 90 20.84 3.50 -52.20
N SER A 91 19.55 3.77 -52.00
CA SER A 91 18.65 4.34 -52.99
C SER A 91 19.09 5.75 -53.38
N GLU A 92 19.36 6.62 -52.39
CA GLU A 92 19.88 7.98 -52.56
C GLU A 92 21.16 7.97 -53.41
N SER A 93 22.11 7.09 -53.07
CA SER A 93 23.36 6.95 -53.81
C SER A 93 23.16 6.47 -55.26
N SER A 94 22.09 5.71 -55.52
CA SER A 94 21.74 5.21 -56.85
C SER A 94 21.07 6.31 -57.67
N PHE A 95 20.17 7.09 -57.07
CA PHE A 95 19.57 8.27 -57.70
C PHE A 95 20.64 9.30 -58.10
N GLN A 96 21.62 9.58 -57.23
CA GLN A 96 22.74 10.46 -57.58
C GLN A 96 23.57 9.93 -58.77
N LYS A 97 23.73 8.62 -58.91
CA LYS A 97 24.41 8.02 -60.06
C LYS A 97 23.58 8.16 -61.34
N ILE A 98 22.27 7.93 -61.25
CA ILE A 98 21.34 8.08 -62.38
C ILE A 98 21.32 9.54 -62.86
N ASP A 99 21.27 10.50 -61.94
CA ASP A 99 21.23 11.92 -62.27
C ASP A 99 22.52 12.37 -62.98
N LYS A 100 23.69 11.92 -62.50
CA LYS A 100 24.98 12.12 -63.19
C LYS A 100 24.99 11.51 -64.60
N PHE A 101 24.41 10.32 -64.78
CA PHE A 101 24.29 9.70 -66.10
C PHE A 101 23.35 10.47 -67.03
N SER A 102 22.24 11.01 -66.52
CA SER A 102 21.30 11.84 -67.27
C SER A 102 21.96 13.11 -67.80
N ILE A 103 22.73 13.81 -66.96
CA ILE A 103 23.50 15.00 -67.33
C ILE A 103 24.53 14.68 -68.43
N ASP A 104 25.25 13.55 -68.32
CA ASP A 104 26.19 13.11 -69.36
C ASP A 104 25.47 12.83 -70.69
N LEU A 105 24.31 12.17 -70.65
CA LEU A 105 23.49 11.85 -71.82
C LEU A 105 22.99 13.12 -72.54
N ASP A 106 22.49 14.11 -71.81
CA ASP A 106 22.03 15.38 -72.37
C ASP A 106 23.18 16.13 -73.05
N SER A 107 24.37 16.15 -72.42
CA SER A 107 25.57 16.76 -73.01
C SER A 107 25.99 16.09 -74.32
N ARG A 108 25.90 14.75 -74.40
CA ARG A 108 26.18 13.98 -75.63
C ARG A 108 25.12 14.25 -76.70
N SER A 109 23.85 14.32 -76.32
CA SER A 109 22.74 14.60 -77.25
C SER A 109 22.88 15.99 -77.87
N LYS A 110 23.22 17.01 -77.07
CA LYS A 110 23.52 18.36 -77.58
C LYS A 110 24.66 18.34 -78.60
N LYS A 111 25.76 17.66 -78.28
CA LYS A 111 26.91 17.54 -79.17
C LYS A 111 26.58 16.80 -80.48
N ILE A 112 25.69 15.81 -80.44
CA ILE A 112 25.19 15.12 -81.64
C ILE A 112 24.34 16.06 -82.49
N ASN A 113 23.42 16.82 -81.88
CA ASN A 113 22.59 17.79 -82.59
C ASN A 113 23.42 18.91 -83.24
N GLU A 114 24.42 19.44 -82.53
CA GLU A 114 25.35 20.43 -83.09
C GLU A 114 26.07 19.89 -84.34
N ASN A 115 26.53 18.64 -84.31
CA ASN A 115 27.14 18.00 -85.47
C ASN A 115 26.15 17.74 -86.61
N LEU A 116 24.86 17.50 -86.31
CA LEU A 116 23.81 17.26 -87.30
C LEU A 116 23.45 18.56 -88.04
N ILE A 117 23.33 19.67 -87.30
CA ILE A 117 23.12 21.02 -87.86
C ILE A 117 24.30 21.40 -88.78
N ALA A 118 25.53 21.17 -88.34
CA ALA A 118 26.72 21.43 -89.16
C ALA A 118 26.78 20.55 -90.43
N LEU A 119 26.18 19.35 -90.40
CA LEU A 119 26.07 18.48 -91.57
C LEU A 119 24.98 19.00 -92.53
N GLU A 120 23.83 19.43 -92.03
CA GLU A 120 22.74 20.01 -92.83
C GLU A 120 23.16 21.32 -93.51
N GLU A 121 23.90 22.20 -92.83
CA GLU A 121 24.46 23.42 -93.43
C GLU A 121 25.40 23.10 -94.61
N ASN A 122 26.26 22.08 -94.48
CA ASN A 122 27.14 21.62 -95.56
C ASN A 122 26.39 20.98 -96.75
N PHE A 123 25.19 20.42 -96.52
CA PHE A 123 24.36 19.87 -97.60
C PHE A 123 23.55 20.95 -98.34
N GLN A 124 23.07 21.99 -97.65
CA GLN A 124 22.31 23.09 -98.29
C GLN A 124 23.16 24.01 -99.17
N GLU A 125 24.44 24.18 -98.88
CA GLU A 125 25.33 25.00 -99.73
C GLU A 125 25.59 24.38 -101.13
N ASN A 126 25.34 23.07 -101.32
CA ASN A 126 25.58 22.38 -102.59
C ASN A 126 24.41 22.43 -103.61
N GLU A 127 23.18 22.80 -103.21
CA GLU A 127 21.99 22.73 -104.08
C GLU A 127 21.56 24.08 -104.71
N SER A 128 22.02 25.24 -104.21
CA SER A 128 21.43 26.54 -104.55
C SER A 128 22.11 27.37 -105.65
N PHE A 129 23.07 26.79 -106.40
CA PHE A 129 23.83 27.50 -107.44
C PHE A 129 23.28 27.37 -108.88
N ILE A 130 22.30 26.49 -109.14
CA ILE A 130 21.87 26.18 -110.52
C ILE A 130 20.55 26.88 -110.95
N GLU A 131 19.68 27.30 -110.03
CA GLU A 131 18.35 27.86 -110.37
C GLU A 131 18.24 29.39 -110.42
N LYS A 132 19.30 30.14 -110.04
CA LYS A 132 19.25 31.62 -110.00
C LYS A 132 19.51 32.32 -111.33
N LEU A 133 19.71 31.59 -112.43
CA LEU A 133 20.13 32.18 -113.72
C LEU A 133 19.00 32.35 -114.76
N GLU A 134 17.79 31.80 -114.52
CA GLU A 134 16.69 31.81 -115.51
C GLU A 134 15.46 32.68 -115.15
N THR A 135 15.38 33.25 -113.95
CA THR A 135 14.16 33.97 -113.50
C THR A 135 14.16 35.48 -113.76
N LEU A 136 15.20 36.03 -114.39
CA LEU A 136 15.33 37.47 -114.61
C LEU A 136 14.41 38.04 -115.70
N GLU A 137 13.80 37.18 -116.53
CA GLU A 137 13.01 37.59 -117.71
C GLU A 137 11.50 37.77 -117.41
N GLY A 138 11.01 37.25 -116.26
CA GLY A 138 9.61 37.32 -115.84
C GLY A 138 9.22 38.52 -114.96
N HIS A 139 10.14 39.48 -114.74
CA HIS A 139 9.94 40.55 -113.77
C HIS A 139 9.06 41.73 -114.25
N PHE A 140 8.63 41.77 -115.52
CA PHE A 140 7.88 42.93 -116.04
C PHE A 140 6.35 42.85 -115.88
N GLU A 141 5.76 41.66 -115.67
CA GLU A 141 4.31 41.49 -115.42
C GLU A 141 3.92 41.55 -113.93
N ASN A 142 4.87 41.47 -113.00
CA ASN A 142 4.62 41.41 -111.55
C ASN A 142 4.43 42.78 -110.86
N GLY A 143 4.64 43.90 -111.56
CA GLY A 143 4.65 45.24 -110.93
C GLY A 143 3.32 45.66 -110.27
N GLU A 144 2.18 45.27 -110.84
CA GLU A 144 0.87 45.65 -110.32
C GLU A 144 0.44 44.78 -109.11
N VAL A 145 0.75 43.48 -109.15
CA VAL A 145 0.55 42.54 -108.03
C VAL A 145 1.46 42.87 -106.85
N ILE A 146 2.67 43.35 -107.11
CA ILE A 146 3.62 43.80 -106.08
C ILE A 146 3.09 45.06 -105.38
N SER A 147 2.50 46.02 -106.11
CA SER A 147 1.93 47.23 -105.51
C SER A 147 0.80 46.93 -104.51
N GLY A 148 -0.15 46.06 -104.86
CA GLY A 148 -1.22 45.65 -103.94
C GLY A 148 -0.74 44.86 -102.70
N LYS A 149 0.33 44.07 -102.86
CA LYS A 149 1.01 43.40 -101.72
C LYS A 149 1.73 44.40 -100.82
N ILE A 150 2.33 45.46 -101.39
CA ILE A 150 3.00 46.52 -100.63
C ILE A 150 2.00 47.31 -99.78
N GLU A 151 0.81 47.66 -100.31
CA GLU A 151 -0.21 48.35 -99.52
C GLU A 151 -0.77 47.50 -98.37
N THR A 152 -1.00 46.21 -98.59
CA THR A 152 -1.47 45.28 -97.55
C THR A 152 -0.38 45.04 -96.49
N LEU A 153 0.88 44.91 -96.89
CA LEU A 153 2.03 44.89 -95.98
C LEU A 153 2.15 46.18 -95.18
N GLN A 154 1.98 47.35 -95.81
CA GLN A 154 2.06 48.64 -95.12
C GLN A 154 0.96 48.77 -94.06
N LYS A 155 -0.27 48.35 -94.36
CA LYS A 155 -1.36 48.29 -93.37
C LYS A 155 -1.05 47.31 -92.24
N SER A 156 -0.48 46.14 -92.54
CA SER A 156 -0.08 45.14 -91.53
C SER A 156 1.09 45.62 -90.66
N ILE A 157 2.05 46.34 -91.25
CA ILE A 157 3.18 46.95 -90.53
C ILE A 157 2.67 48.07 -89.61
N GLN A 158 1.71 48.89 -90.08
CA GLN A 158 1.10 49.92 -89.24
C GLN A 158 0.29 49.32 -88.10
N SER A 159 -0.46 48.24 -88.32
CA SER A 159 -1.18 47.56 -87.25
C SER A 159 -0.22 46.93 -86.24
N LYS A 160 0.80 46.20 -86.70
CA LYS A 160 1.82 45.60 -85.83
C LYS A 160 2.62 46.65 -85.07
N LYS A 161 2.95 47.78 -85.70
CA LYS A 161 3.58 48.91 -85.00
C LYS A 161 2.68 49.43 -83.89
N ARG A 162 1.38 49.61 -84.16
CA ARG A 162 0.42 50.04 -83.13
C ARG A 162 0.35 49.04 -81.99
N ASP A 163 0.34 47.74 -82.28
CA ASP A 163 0.34 46.67 -81.27
C ASP A 163 1.64 46.67 -80.43
N ILE A 164 2.79 46.89 -81.08
CA ILE A 164 4.09 47.02 -80.42
C ILE A 164 4.12 48.29 -79.54
N ASP A 165 3.61 49.40 -80.03
CA ASP A 165 3.54 50.66 -79.28
C ASP A 165 2.61 50.53 -78.07
N THR A 166 1.48 49.81 -78.18
CA THR A 166 0.62 49.50 -77.04
C THR A 166 1.32 48.59 -76.03
N LEU A 167 1.98 47.52 -76.49
CA LEU A 167 2.73 46.62 -75.61
C LEU A 167 3.89 47.33 -74.91
N TYR A 168 4.56 48.26 -75.60
CA TYR A 168 5.64 49.06 -75.02
C TYR A 168 5.10 49.97 -73.90
N ARG A 169 3.95 50.61 -74.13
CA ARG A 169 3.26 51.43 -73.13
C ARG A 169 2.79 50.61 -71.93
N ASP A 170 2.27 49.41 -72.15
CA ASP A 170 1.84 48.52 -71.07
C ASP A 170 3.04 47.99 -70.25
N LEU A 171 4.17 47.71 -70.90
CA LEU A 171 5.35 47.16 -70.24
C LEU A 171 6.15 48.21 -69.45
N PHE A 172 6.38 49.39 -70.04
CA PHE A 172 7.26 50.43 -69.50
C PHE A 172 6.51 51.66 -68.97
N GLY A 173 5.20 51.72 -69.16
CA GLY A 173 4.39 52.88 -68.79
C GLY A 173 4.43 53.98 -69.85
N TYR A 174 3.64 55.02 -69.62
CA TYR A 174 3.64 56.21 -70.47
C TYR A 174 3.32 57.45 -69.63
N VAL A 175 3.68 58.62 -70.16
CA VAL A 175 3.36 59.91 -69.54
C VAL A 175 2.06 60.40 -70.16
N GLU A 176 1.05 60.60 -69.32
CA GLU A 176 -0.21 61.22 -69.69
C GLU A 176 -0.13 62.68 -69.25
N THR A 177 -0.36 63.60 -70.18
CA THR A 177 -0.47 65.04 -69.87
C THR A 177 -1.95 65.38 -69.76
N GLU A 178 -2.42 65.61 -68.54
CA GLU A 178 -3.75 66.18 -68.32
C GLU A 178 -3.61 67.69 -68.04
N THR A 179 -4.47 68.47 -68.68
CA THR A 179 -4.56 69.92 -68.43
C THR A 179 -5.66 70.17 -67.39
N ASN A 180 -5.29 70.72 -66.23
CA ASN A 180 -6.28 71.15 -65.25
C ASN A 180 -7.02 72.42 -65.73
N GLU A 181 -8.17 72.75 -65.12
CA GLU A 181 -9.05 73.88 -65.49
C GLU A 181 -8.38 75.28 -65.53
N GLU A 182 -7.14 75.42 -65.06
CA GLU A 182 -6.34 76.66 -65.07
C GLU A 182 -5.23 76.69 -66.15
N GLY A 183 -5.17 75.71 -67.06
CA GLY A 183 -4.29 75.74 -68.24
C GLY A 183 -2.83 75.35 -67.99
N VAL A 184 -2.53 74.65 -66.90
CA VAL A 184 -1.19 74.10 -66.59
C VAL A 184 -1.16 72.59 -66.90
N GLU A 185 -0.18 72.15 -67.70
CA GLU A 185 0.06 70.74 -68.03
C GLU A 185 0.70 70.02 -66.84
N ILE A 186 0.06 68.95 -66.35
CA ILE A 186 0.61 68.06 -65.33
C ILE A 186 0.98 66.74 -66.01
N GLU A 187 2.27 66.38 -65.99
CA GLU A 187 2.77 65.09 -66.43
C GLU A 187 2.56 64.04 -65.33
N THR A 188 1.60 63.12 -65.51
CA THR A 188 1.47 61.94 -64.64
C THR A 188 2.06 60.73 -65.36
N LYS A 189 3.11 60.14 -64.77
CA LYS A 189 3.70 58.90 -65.26
C LYS A 189 2.83 57.73 -64.81
N VAL A 190 2.13 57.09 -65.74
CA VAL A 190 1.41 55.84 -65.48
C VAL A 190 2.43 54.70 -65.45
N GLU A 191 2.55 54.04 -64.30
CA GLU A 191 3.51 52.95 -64.09
C GLU A 191 3.21 51.73 -64.98
N GLY A 192 4.23 51.24 -65.68
CA GLY A 192 4.12 50.02 -66.48
C GLY A 192 4.14 48.75 -65.62
N LEU A 193 3.81 47.62 -66.22
CA LEU A 193 3.83 46.30 -65.56
C LEU A 193 5.17 46.01 -64.86
N LYS A 194 6.29 46.47 -65.44
CA LYS A 194 7.63 46.30 -64.87
C LYS A 194 7.77 47.02 -63.52
N ASP A 195 7.30 48.27 -63.45
CA ASP A 195 7.42 49.10 -62.25
C ASP A 195 6.49 48.55 -61.14
N GLN A 196 5.31 48.03 -61.50
CA GLN A 196 4.40 47.34 -60.57
C GLN A 196 5.00 46.04 -60.02
N ILE A 197 5.66 45.23 -60.86
CA ILE A 197 6.34 44.00 -60.41
C ILE A 197 7.49 44.35 -59.46
N GLN A 198 8.24 45.42 -59.74
CA GLN A 198 9.31 45.85 -58.86
C GLN A 198 8.78 46.31 -57.50
N SER A 199 7.72 47.14 -57.48
CA SER A 199 7.10 47.63 -56.24
C SER A 199 6.51 46.48 -55.39
N THR A 200 5.86 45.51 -56.05
CA THR A 200 5.32 44.32 -55.37
C THR A 200 6.42 43.42 -54.81
N TYR A 201 7.56 43.31 -55.50
CA TYR A 201 8.73 42.58 -54.98
C TYR A 201 9.33 43.26 -53.75
N GLU A 202 9.50 44.58 -53.80
CA GLU A 202 10.03 45.37 -52.67
C GLU A 202 9.10 45.29 -51.45
N SER A 203 7.78 45.40 -51.66
CA SER A 203 6.78 45.23 -50.58
C SER A 203 6.81 43.82 -50.00
N LEU A 204 6.97 42.79 -50.84
CA LEU A 204 7.04 41.41 -50.39
C LEU A 204 8.33 41.16 -49.58
N GLU A 205 9.45 41.75 -49.97
CA GLU A 205 10.72 41.66 -49.25
C GLU A 205 10.62 42.33 -47.86
N GLU A 206 9.94 43.48 -47.77
CA GLU A 206 9.65 44.14 -46.50
C GLU A 206 8.73 43.29 -45.60
N ASP A 207 7.69 42.70 -46.16
CA ASP A 207 6.79 41.79 -45.44
C ASP A 207 7.51 40.55 -44.92
N PHE A 208 8.42 39.97 -45.70
CA PHE A 208 9.25 38.84 -45.25
C PHE A 208 10.18 39.22 -44.10
N ALA A 209 10.80 40.41 -44.17
CA ALA A 209 11.65 40.90 -43.09
C ALA A 209 10.86 41.14 -41.79
N ASN A 210 9.64 41.67 -41.90
CA ASN A 210 8.74 41.85 -40.76
C ASN A 210 8.28 40.51 -40.18
N LEU A 211 7.91 39.55 -41.04
CA LEU A 211 7.52 38.20 -40.63
C LEU A 211 8.67 37.48 -39.89
N GLU A 212 9.90 37.59 -40.38
CA GLU A 212 11.07 37.01 -39.71
C GLU A 212 11.27 37.59 -38.31
N LYS A 213 11.09 38.91 -38.16
CA LYS A 213 11.15 39.60 -36.87
C LYS A 213 10.06 39.10 -35.92
N ASP A 214 8.82 38.98 -36.37
CA ASP A 214 7.70 38.50 -35.56
C ASP A 214 7.89 37.04 -35.13
N ILE A 215 8.35 36.17 -36.03
CA ILE A 215 8.69 34.78 -35.71
C ILE A 215 9.77 34.75 -34.62
N SER A 216 10.79 35.61 -34.72
CA SER A 216 11.87 35.66 -33.73
C SER A 216 11.38 36.11 -32.35
N LEU A 217 10.47 37.08 -32.30
CA LEU A 217 9.86 37.59 -31.06
C LEU A 217 8.97 36.53 -30.42
N ILE A 218 8.06 35.93 -31.19
CA ILE A 218 7.18 34.86 -30.71
C ILE A 218 8.00 33.69 -30.16
N ARG A 219 9.05 33.27 -30.87
CA ARG A 219 9.94 32.19 -30.43
C ARG A 219 10.59 32.52 -29.08
N ARG A 220 11.11 33.75 -28.93
CA ARG A 220 11.76 34.19 -27.69
C ARG A 220 10.77 34.24 -26.53
N ASP A 221 9.63 34.87 -26.72
CA ASP A 221 8.62 35.05 -25.68
C ASP A 221 8.01 33.70 -25.26
N THR A 222 7.81 32.79 -26.21
CA THR A 222 7.37 31.40 -25.91
C THR A 222 8.42 30.64 -25.11
N MET A 223 9.70 30.76 -25.48
CA MET A 223 10.80 30.11 -24.77
C MET A 223 10.93 30.65 -23.34
N GLU A 224 10.79 31.97 -23.16
CA GLU A 224 10.86 32.60 -21.85
C GLU A 224 9.67 32.22 -20.96
N GLY A 225 8.45 32.25 -21.51
CA GLY A 225 7.24 31.79 -20.83
C GLY A 225 7.33 30.32 -20.40
N TYR A 226 7.81 29.44 -21.27
CA TYR A 226 8.00 28.02 -20.96
C TYR A 226 9.05 27.80 -19.86
N ASN A 227 10.18 28.49 -19.93
CA ASN A 227 11.23 28.41 -18.90
C ASN A 227 10.75 28.93 -17.54
N ASN A 228 9.96 30.01 -17.52
CA ASN A 228 9.38 30.54 -16.28
C ASN A 228 8.35 29.57 -15.70
N PHE A 229 7.50 28.97 -16.54
CA PHE A 229 6.56 27.94 -16.12
C PHE A 229 7.27 26.72 -15.50
N ILE A 230 8.36 26.22 -16.14
CA ILE A 230 9.16 25.12 -15.58
C ILE A 230 9.71 25.51 -14.21
N LYS A 231 10.33 26.69 -14.08
CA LYS A 231 10.89 27.15 -12.80
C LYS A 231 9.84 27.26 -11.70
N GLU A 232 8.66 27.77 -12.03
CA GLU A 232 7.55 27.88 -11.07
C GLU A 232 7.05 26.50 -10.62
N LYS A 233 6.88 25.56 -11.56
CA LYS A 233 6.44 24.19 -11.25
C LYS A 233 7.48 23.44 -10.43
N GLU A 234 8.76 23.54 -10.79
CA GLU A 234 9.86 22.93 -10.03
C GLU A 234 9.91 23.46 -8.58
N ALA A 235 9.80 24.78 -8.40
CA ALA A 235 9.75 25.39 -7.07
C ALA A 235 8.53 24.92 -6.26
N ASN A 236 7.37 24.75 -6.91
CA ASN A 236 6.17 24.23 -6.26
C ASN A 236 6.32 22.76 -5.87
N TYR A 237 6.88 21.91 -6.73
CA TYR A 237 7.14 20.51 -6.42
C TYR A 237 8.13 20.36 -5.26
N GLN A 238 9.22 21.13 -5.25
CA GLN A 238 10.17 21.11 -4.13
C GLN A 238 9.53 21.54 -2.80
N LYS A 239 8.61 22.52 -2.83
CA LYS A 239 7.85 22.91 -1.63
C LYS A 239 6.92 21.79 -1.15
N ILE A 240 6.22 21.13 -2.07
CA ILE A 240 5.32 20.01 -1.76
C ILE A 240 6.12 18.82 -1.20
N GLU A 241 7.24 18.47 -1.83
CA GLU A 241 8.12 17.39 -1.38
C GLU A 241 8.65 17.65 0.03
N LYS A 242 9.16 18.86 0.30
CA LYS A 242 9.59 19.26 1.65
C LYS A 242 8.46 19.16 2.67
N LYS A 243 7.25 19.58 2.30
CA LYS A 243 6.07 19.48 3.16
C LYS A 243 5.72 18.02 3.46
N TRP A 244 5.63 17.17 2.44
CA TRP A 244 5.33 15.75 2.61
C TRP A 244 6.39 15.04 3.43
N ASN A 245 7.67 15.34 3.21
CA ASN A 245 8.74 14.74 3.99
C ASN A 245 8.68 15.19 5.46
N SER A 246 8.37 16.47 5.71
CA SER A 246 8.13 16.98 7.06
C SER A 246 6.92 16.31 7.74
N ASP A 247 5.80 16.19 7.02
CA ASP A 247 4.58 15.57 7.53
C ASP A 247 4.81 14.07 7.82
N TYR A 248 5.49 13.37 6.92
CA TYR A 248 5.88 11.96 7.08
C TYR A 248 6.75 11.77 8.33
N ASN A 249 7.82 12.55 8.48
CA ASN A 249 8.71 12.46 9.64
C ASN A 249 7.98 12.81 10.95
N SER A 250 7.07 13.79 10.92
CA SER A 250 6.22 14.14 12.07
C SER A 250 5.30 12.99 12.47
N VAL A 251 4.65 12.34 11.51
CA VAL A 251 3.79 11.17 11.75
C VAL A 251 4.60 9.99 12.25
N LEU A 252 5.75 9.69 11.64
CA LEU A 252 6.64 8.61 12.07
C LEU A 252 7.12 8.83 13.51
N ASN A 253 7.50 10.06 13.86
CA ASN A 253 7.88 10.41 15.23
C ASN A 253 6.71 10.27 16.21
N LYS A 254 5.48 10.62 15.81
CA LYS A 254 4.29 10.38 16.64
C LYS A 254 4.06 8.88 16.85
N ILE A 255 4.17 8.07 15.80
CA ILE A 255 4.02 6.61 15.89
C ILE A 255 5.08 6.03 16.84
N ASN A 256 6.35 6.39 16.66
CA ASN A 256 7.46 5.92 17.50
C ASN A 256 7.31 6.36 18.97
N LYS A 257 6.74 7.54 19.23
CA LYS A 257 6.42 8.00 20.59
C LYS A 257 5.22 7.26 21.20
N LEU A 258 4.21 6.93 20.40
CA LEU A 258 2.97 6.29 20.88
C LEU A 258 3.10 4.77 21.04
N LEU A 259 4.00 4.10 20.31
CA LEU A 259 4.15 2.64 20.32
C LEU A 259 4.57 2.07 21.69
N PRO A 260 5.57 2.64 22.41
CA PRO A 260 5.90 2.21 23.77
C PRO A 260 4.75 2.42 24.75
N ASN A 261 4.02 3.53 24.61
CA ASN A 261 2.88 3.85 25.45
C ASN A 261 1.74 2.84 25.21
N ALA A 262 1.39 2.57 23.95
CA ALA A 262 0.34 1.61 23.61
C ALA A 262 0.64 0.18 24.09
N LEU A 263 1.89 -0.27 23.95
CA LEU A 263 2.32 -1.59 24.44
C LEU A 263 2.21 -1.68 25.97
N THR A 264 2.63 -0.64 26.68
CA THR A 264 2.62 -0.61 28.14
C THR A 264 1.21 -0.48 28.71
N THR A 265 0.35 0.33 28.09
CA THR A 265 -1.08 0.40 28.41
C THR A 265 -1.78 -0.93 28.15
N GLY A 266 -1.46 -1.61 27.04
CA GLY A 266 -2.00 -2.92 26.72
C GLY A 266 -1.58 -4.00 27.74
N LEU A 267 -0.30 -4.04 28.11
CA LEU A 267 0.22 -4.99 29.10
C LEU A 267 -0.31 -4.73 30.50
N SER A 268 -0.30 -3.49 30.98
CA SER A 268 -0.83 -3.13 32.30
C SER A 268 -2.34 -3.41 32.41
N PHE A 269 -3.11 -3.17 31.35
CA PHE A 269 -4.52 -3.54 31.28
C PHE A 269 -4.71 -5.06 31.35
N ALA A 270 -3.95 -5.83 30.57
CA ALA A 270 -4.03 -7.29 30.58
C ALA A 270 -3.68 -7.88 31.95
N TYR A 271 -2.67 -7.33 32.64
CA TYR A 271 -2.34 -7.73 34.02
C TYR A 271 -3.41 -7.33 35.03
N SER A 272 -3.99 -6.12 34.92
CA SER A 272 -5.12 -5.71 35.77
C SER A 272 -6.32 -6.62 35.59
N GLU A 273 -6.70 -6.93 34.34
CA GLU A 273 -7.84 -7.81 34.04
C GLU A 273 -7.61 -9.24 34.56
N LYS A 274 -6.37 -9.74 34.52
CA LYS A 274 -6.01 -11.04 35.11
C LYS A 274 -6.06 -11.00 36.64
N LYS A 275 -5.53 -9.95 37.26
CA LYS A 275 -5.59 -9.73 38.71
C LYS A 275 -7.05 -9.65 39.18
N ASP A 276 -7.91 -8.91 38.49
CA ASP A 276 -9.30 -8.73 38.89
C ASP A 276 -10.10 -10.04 38.80
N ARG A 277 -9.85 -10.85 37.76
CA ARG A 277 -10.39 -12.22 37.64
C ARG A 277 -9.92 -13.12 38.79
N GLU A 278 -8.63 -13.10 39.12
CA GLU A 278 -8.09 -13.87 40.25
C GLU A 278 -8.66 -13.40 41.59
N ILE A 279 -8.90 -12.09 41.79
CA ILE A 279 -9.57 -11.58 43.00
C ILE A 279 -10.99 -12.15 43.11
N GLU A 280 -11.71 -12.26 41.99
CA GLU A 280 -13.04 -12.87 41.97
C GLU A 280 -12.98 -14.36 42.33
N ASP A 281 -12.05 -15.10 41.74
CA ASP A 281 -11.88 -16.53 42.02
C ASP A 281 -11.39 -16.79 43.45
N SER A 282 -10.49 -15.95 43.98
CA SER A 282 -10.08 -15.97 45.39
C SER A 282 -11.26 -15.78 46.34
N LYS A 283 -12.19 -14.86 46.03
CA LYS A 283 -13.42 -14.68 46.80
C LYS A 283 -14.32 -15.92 46.74
N LYS A 284 -14.48 -16.52 45.56
CA LYS A 284 -15.23 -17.78 45.41
C LYS A 284 -14.62 -18.88 46.27
N PHE A 285 -13.32 -19.10 46.18
CA PHE A 285 -12.63 -20.11 47.00
C PHE A 285 -12.70 -19.83 48.51
N ALA A 286 -12.65 -18.56 48.93
CA ALA A 286 -12.84 -18.17 50.32
C ALA A 286 -14.25 -18.48 50.84
N ILE A 287 -15.27 -18.27 50.02
CA ILE A 287 -16.66 -18.63 50.35
C ILE A 287 -16.79 -20.17 50.41
N THR A 288 -16.28 -20.90 49.42
CA THR A 288 -16.28 -22.37 49.42
C THR A 288 -15.58 -22.93 50.65
N PHE A 289 -14.43 -22.37 51.03
CA PHE A 289 -13.71 -22.76 52.24
C PHE A 289 -14.52 -22.50 53.51
N ARG A 290 -15.17 -21.33 53.65
CA ARG A 290 -16.03 -21.01 54.79
C ARG A 290 -17.23 -21.96 54.90
N ILE A 291 -17.89 -22.25 53.77
CA ILE A 291 -19.02 -23.19 53.73
C ILE A 291 -18.54 -24.60 54.10
N ALA A 292 -17.41 -25.06 53.57
CA ALA A 292 -16.85 -26.36 53.91
C ALA A 292 -16.41 -26.46 55.38
N ALA A 293 -15.83 -25.38 55.95
CA ALA A 293 -15.48 -25.31 57.35
C ALA A 293 -16.72 -25.34 58.27
N LEU A 294 -17.78 -24.62 57.91
CA LEU A 294 -19.08 -24.72 58.60
C LEU A 294 -19.70 -26.11 58.46
N GLY A 295 -19.57 -26.73 57.28
CA GLY A 295 -19.99 -28.11 57.04
C GLY A 295 -19.25 -29.09 57.94
N LEU A 296 -17.93 -28.97 58.09
CA LEU A 296 -17.13 -29.80 59.00
C LEU A 296 -17.54 -29.60 60.46
N ALA A 297 -17.78 -28.35 60.88
CA ALA A 297 -18.29 -28.06 62.22
C ALA A 297 -19.67 -28.71 62.44
N GLY A 298 -20.57 -28.62 61.46
CA GLY A 298 -21.88 -29.26 61.49
C GLY A 298 -21.79 -30.79 61.58
N VAL A 299 -20.95 -31.41 60.75
CA VAL A 299 -20.72 -32.87 60.77
C VAL A 299 -20.12 -33.31 62.11
N SER A 300 -19.21 -32.52 62.68
CA SER A 300 -18.62 -32.81 64.00
C SER A 300 -19.64 -32.71 65.15
N LEU A 301 -20.74 -31.99 64.97
CA LEU A 301 -21.80 -31.82 65.97
C LEU A 301 -22.81 -32.98 65.96
N ILE A 302 -22.91 -33.74 64.86
CA ILE A 302 -23.88 -34.85 64.71
C ILE A 302 -23.75 -35.89 65.83
N PRO A 303 -22.55 -36.39 66.20
CA PRO A 303 -22.42 -37.35 67.30
C PRO A 303 -22.92 -36.78 68.64
N PHE A 304 -22.69 -35.49 68.91
CA PHE A 304 -23.19 -34.82 70.11
C PHE A 304 -24.72 -34.69 70.10
N CYS A 305 -25.32 -34.33 68.96
CA CYS A 305 -26.77 -34.30 68.80
C CYS A 305 -27.40 -35.68 69.01
N LEU A 306 -26.78 -36.74 68.48
CA LEU A 306 -27.22 -38.12 68.70
C LEU A 306 -27.09 -38.52 70.18
N SER A 307 -25.99 -38.19 70.85
CA SER A 307 -25.81 -38.44 72.28
C SER A 307 -26.86 -37.73 73.13
N ILE A 308 -27.18 -36.47 72.82
CA ILE A 308 -28.26 -35.73 73.51
C ILE A 308 -29.62 -36.39 73.27
N PHE A 309 -29.90 -36.81 72.03
CA PHE A 309 -31.14 -37.52 71.69
C PHE A 309 -31.30 -38.82 72.48
N PHE A 310 -30.25 -39.63 72.62
CA PHE A 310 -30.28 -40.88 73.41
C PHE A 310 -30.45 -40.65 74.92
N ILE A 311 -29.97 -39.52 75.45
CA ILE A 311 -30.22 -39.12 76.85
C ILE A 311 -31.70 -38.76 77.06
N PHE A 312 -32.32 -38.05 76.11
CA PHE A 312 -33.76 -37.77 76.14
C PHE A 312 -34.62 -39.04 76.07
N GLU A 313 -34.12 -40.09 75.41
CA GLU A 313 -34.77 -41.41 75.30
C GLU A 313 -34.61 -42.28 76.58
N LYS A 314 -34.06 -41.72 77.67
CA LYS A 314 -33.83 -42.37 78.99
C LYS A 314 -32.83 -43.54 78.98
N LYS A 315 -31.87 -43.58 78.06
CA LYS A 315 -30.76 -44.56 78.13
C LYS A 315 -29.79 -44.22 79.27
N THR A 316 -29.14 -45.23 79.83
CA THR A 316 -28.15 -45.01 80.90
C THR A 316 -26.91 -44.31 80.34
N LEU A 317 -26.24 -43.48 81.15
CA LEU A 317 -25.02 -42.76 80.74
C LEU A 317 -23.92 -43.71 80.22
N ILE A 318 -23.87 -44.92 80.78
CA ILE A 318 -22.94 -45.99 80.37
C ILE A 318 -23.24 -46.46 78.95
N GLU A 319 -24.51 -46.68 78.59
CA GLU A 319 -24.91 -47.10 77.24
C GLU A 319 -24.56 -46.03 76.19
N VAL A 320 -24.80 -44.75 76.49
CA VAL A 320 -24.47 -43.64 75.58
C VAL A 320 -22.96 -43.56 75.35
N LEU A 321 -22.15 -43.79 76.38
CA LEU A 321 -20.70 -43.81 76.27
C LEU A 321 -20.21 -45.01 75.44
N GLU A 322 -20.85 -46.18 75.57
CA GLU A 322 -20.54 -47.38 74.79
C GLU A 322 -20.86 -47.19 73.29
N TYR A 323 -21.94 -46.49 72.96
CA TYR A 323 -22.32 -46.22 71.57
C TYR A 323 -21.54 -45.06 70.93
N SER A 324 -20.93 -44.17 71.72
CA SER A 324 -20.22 -42.99 71.22
C SER A 324 -19.12 -43.29 70.19
N PRO A 325 -18.25 -44.32 70.32
CA PRO A 325 -17.23 -44.61 69.32
C PRO A 325 -17.84 -45.14 68.01
N ARG A 326 -18.99 -45.82 68.07
CA ARG A 326 -19.70 -46.33 66.89
C ARG A 326 -20.30 -45.17 66.09
N PHE A 327 -20.84 -44.14 66.75
CA PHE A 327 -21.33 -42.94 66.08
C PHE A 327 -20.21 -42.15 65.39
N VAL A 328 -19.04 -42.03 66.04
CA VAL A 328 -17.87 -41.38 65.46
C VAL A 328 -17.33 -42.16 64.25
N LEU A 329 -17.29 -43.49 64.31
CA LEU A 329 -16.87 -44.31 63.16
C LEU A 329 -17.87 -44.24 62.00
N ALA A 330 -19.17 -44.21 62.29
CA ALA A 330 -20.22 -44.13 61.28
C ALA A 330 -20.21 -42.81 60.48
N ILE A 331 -19.64 -41.72 61.03
CA ILE A 331 -19.63 -40.41 60.38
C ILE A 331 -18.38 -40.13 59.53
N ILE A 332 -17.35 -40.98 59.61
CA ILE A 332 -16.10 -40.82 58.84
C ILE A 332 -16.36 -40.72 57.32
N PRO A 333 -17.20 -41.58 56.69
CA PRO A 333 -17.47 -41.48 55.25
C PRO A 333 -18.10 -40.15 54.83
N LEU A 334 -18.82 -39.49 55.74
CA LEU A 334 -19.40 -38.15 55.51
C LEU A 334 -18.36 -37.03 55.72
N TYR A 335 -17.40 -37.24 56.62
CA TYR A 335 -16.37 -36.24 56.97
C TYR A 335 -15.33 -36.07 55.85
N ILE A 336 -14.93 -37.17 55.20
CA ILE A 336 -13.86 -37.18 54.19
C ILE A 336 -14.15 -36.25 52.99
N PRO A 337 -15.33 -36.29 52.34
CA PRO A 337 -15.63 -35.41 51.20
C PRO A 337 -15.66 -33.92 51.58
N VAL A 338 -16.18 -33.58 52.75
CA VAL A 338 -16.25 -32.19 53.21
C VAL A 338 -14.85 -31.66 53.54
N LEU A 339 -14.00 -32.51 54.14
CA LEU A 339 -12.60 -32.19 54.40
C LEU A 339 -11.81 -32.00 53.10
N TRP A 340 -12.08 -32.82 52.08
CA TRP A 340 -11.48 -32.66 50.76
C TRP A 340 -11.80 -31.30 50.15
N ILE A 341 -13.07 -30.91 50.16
CA ILE A 341 -13.52 -29.62 49.61
C ILE A 341 -12.86 -28.46 50.36
N ALA A 342 -12.81 -28.52 51.70
CA ALA A 342 -12.13 -27.52 52.51
C ALA A 342 -10.63 -27.43 52.18
N TYR A 343 -9.96 -28.57 52.07
CA TYR A 343 -8.52 -28.63 51.76
C TYR A 343 -8.21 -28.06 50.37
N SER A 344 -8.94 -28.50 49.35
CA SER A 344 -8.77 -28.05 47.97
C SER A 344 -9.06 -26.55 47.83
N ALA A 345 -10.13 -26.06 48.45
CA ALA A 345 -10.46 -24.63 48.45
C ALA A 345 -9.37 -23.78 49.11
N ASN A 346 -8.80 -24.25 50.23
CA ASN A 346 -7.70 -23.55 50.90
C ASN A 346 -6.41 -23.51 50.05
N LYS A 347 -6.05 -24.62 49.39
CA LYS A 347 -4.90 -24.67 48.47
C LYS A 347 -5.06 -23.69 47.30
N LYS A 348 -6.24 -23.70 46.65
CA LYS A 348 -6.58 -22.78 45.55
C LYS A 348 -6.63 -21.32 45.99
N LEU A 349 -7.10 -21.03 47.20
CA LEU A 349 -7.11 -19.68 47.77
C LEU A 349 -5.69 -19.15 47.97
N ASN A 350 -4.79 -19.94 48.56
CA ASN A 350 -3.40 -19.54 48.76
C ASN A 350 -2.65 -19.35 47.43
N LEU A 351 -2.95 -20.20 46.44
CA LEU A 351 -2.44 -20.06 45.09
C LEU A 351 -2.90 -18.73 44.47
N SER A 352 -4.20 -18.45 44.50
CA SER A 352 -4.77 -17.23 43.92
C SER A 352 -4.21 -15.96 44.59
N LYS A 353 -4.01 -15.95 45.91
CA LYS A 353 -3.32 -14.83 46.61
C LYS A 353 -1.95 -14.53 46.03
N ARG A 354 -1.15 -15.58 45.78
CA ARG A 354 0.18 -15.42 45.17
C ARG A 354 0.09 -14.91 43.74
N LEU A 355 -0.82 -15.43 42.92
CA LEU A 355 -1.04 -14.93 41.56
C LEU A 355 -1.46 -13.46 41.57
N ILE A 356 -2.30 -13.04 42.51
CA ILE A 356 -2.69 -11.63 42.68
C ILE A 356 -1.47 -10.76 42.98
N GLU A 357 -0.59 -11.17 43.89
CA GLU A 357 0.66 -10.43 44.19
C GLU A 357 1.56 -10.31 42.95
N GLU A 358 1.76 -11.40 42.22
CA GLU A 358 2.57 -11.43 40.99
C GLU A 358 1.97 -10.55 39.88
N TYR A 359 0.67 -10.65 39.61
CA TYR A 359 0.02 -9.81 38.61
C TYR A 359 0.00 -8.35 39.02
N THR A 360 -0.16 -8.05 40.32
CA THR A 360 -0.07 -6.69 40.85
C THR A 360 1.34 -6.12 40.65
N HIS A 361 2.38 -6.90 40.93
CA HIS A 361 3.77 -6.49 40.68
C HIS A 361 4.01 -6.22 39.19
N LYS A 362 3.52 -7.10 38.30
CA LYS A 362 3.65 -6.92 36.84
C LYS A 362 2.86 -5.73 36.29
N GLU A 363 1.68 -5.45 36.86
CA GLU A 363 0.87 -4.28 36.55
C GLU A 363 1.59 -2.99 36.97
N VAL A 364 2.07 -2.91 38.21
CA VAL A 364 2.79 -1.74 38.74
C VAL A 364 4.09 -1.52 37.96
N LEU A 365 4.82 -2.58 37.62
CA LEU A 365 6.03 -2.48 36.80
C LEU A 365 5.72 -1.92 35.41
N SER A 366 4.65 -2.38 34.77
CA SER A 366 4.20 -1.85 33.48
C SER A 366 3.85 -0.36 33.59
N LYS A 367 3.05 0.05 34.58
CA LYS A 367 2.73 1.46 34.81
C LYS A 367 3.97 2.31 35.13
N THR A 368 4.94 1.75 35.85
CA THR A 368 6.20 2.43 36.17
C THR A 368 7.07 2.60 34.92
N PHE A 369 7.09 1.62 34.02
CA PHE A 369 7.75 1.74 32.72
C PHE A 369 7.17 2.87 31.89
N GLU A 370 5.84 3.04 31.88
CA GLU A 370 5.19 4.15 31.16
C GLU A 370 5.69 5.51 31.67
N GLY A 371 5.71 5.69 33.00
CA GLY A 371 6.21 6.92 33.63
C GLY A 371 7.70 7.16 33.37
N LEU A 372 8.54 6.12 33.49
CA LEU A 372 9.98 6.21 33.22
C LEU A 372 10.28 6.44 31.73
N SER A 373 9.54 5.80 30.83
CA SER A 373 9.62 6.02 29.39
C SER A 373 9.31 7.49 29.04
N HIS A 374 8.28 8.07 29.67
CA HIS A 374 7.98 9.49 29.53
C HIS A 374 9.11 10.39 30.03
N GLN A 375 9.70 10.08 31.17
CA GLN A 375 10.82 10.84 31.74
C GLN A 375 12.08 10.73 30.85
N ILE A 376 12.42 9.54 30.36
CA ILE A 376 13.59 9.32 29.49
C ILE A 376 13.41 10.00 28.14
N ASN A 377 12.19 10.03 27.59
CA ASN A 377 11.87 10.78 26.37
C ASN A 377 11.92 12.31 26.55
N SER A 378 11.95 12.80 27.79
CA SER A 378 12.03 14.23 28.12
C SER A 378 13.46 14.68 28.47
N ILE A 379 14.45 13.79 28.38
CA ILE A 379 15.87 14.11 28.56
C ILE A 379 16.40 14.72 27.25
N ASP A 380 17.06 15.89 27.34
CA ASP A 380 17.61 16.60 26.18
C ASP A 380 18.84 15.92 25.56
N ASP A 381 19.57 15.11 26.34
CA ASP A 381 20.70 14.29 25.87
C ASP A 381 20.20 13.02 25.16
N GLU A 382 20.34 12.99 23.85
CA GLU A 382 19.85 11.93 22.97
C GLU A 382 20.62 10.60 23.15
N GLU A 383 21.91 10.67 23.49
CA GLU A 383 22.77 9.49 23.70
C GLU A 383 22.43 8.82 25.04
N LEU A 384 22.33 9.63 26.11
CA LEU A 384 21.89 9.16 27.43
C LEU A 384 20.44 8.64 27.41
N SER A 385 19.55 9.32 26.68
CA SER A 385 18.14 8.89 26.51
C SER A 385 18.04 7.52 25.85
N ASN A 386 18.84 7.26 24.81
CA ASN A 386 18.84 5.97 24.12
C ASN A 386 19.41 4.82 24.97
N ASP A 387 20.50 5.03 25.71
CA ASP A 387 21.03 4.01 26.62
C ASP A 387 20.02 3.65 27.73
N LEU A 388 19.36 4.66 28.32
CA LEU A 388 18.33 4.47 29.33
C LEU A 388 17.10 3.72 28.76
N LYS A 389 16.69 4.00 27.52
CA LYS A 389 15.62 3.24 26.84
C LYS A 389 15.97 1.77 26.69
N ILE A 390 17.20 1.47 26.26
CA ILE A 390 17.67 0.08 26.07
C ILE A 390 17.67 -0.67 27.41
N LYS A 391 18.22 -0.05 28.46
CA LYS A 391 18.22 -0.62 29.82
C LYS A 391 16.81 -0.86 30.35
N LEU A 392 15.91 0.10 30.13
CA LEU A 392 14.52 -0.01 30.56
C LEU A 392 13.78 -1.13 29.80
N LEU A 393 14.00 -1.26 28.49
CA LEU A 393 13.47 -2.35 27.64
C LEU A 393 13.99 -3.73 28.10
N TYR A 394 15.29 -3.82 28.41
CA TYR A 394 15.87 -5.05 28.93
C TYR A 394 15.25 -5.47 30.27
N ASN A 395 15.09 -4.51 31.19
CA ASN A 395 14.46 -4.76 32.50
C ASN A 395 13.02 -5.25 32.36
N ILE A 396 12.19 -4.61 31.52
CA ILE A 396 10.80 -5.07 31.34
C ILE A 396 10.73 -6.43 30.64
N LEU A 397 11.60 -6.69 29.66
CA LEU A 397 11.66 -7.99 28.99
C LEU A 397 12.07 -9.10 29.96
N SER A 398 13.05 -8.85 30.83
CA SER A 398 13.50 -9.82 31.83
C SER A 398 12.38 -10.19 32.81
N VAL A 399 11.60 -9.22 33.31
CA VAL A 399 10.51 -9.47 34.25
C VAL A 399 9.26 -10.05 33.56
N SER A 400 9.00 -9.66 32.31
CA SER A 400 7.88 -10.22 31.53
C SER A 400 8.13 -11.67 31.11
N SER A 401 9.39 -12.03 30.82
CA SER A 401 9.79 -13.38 30.40
C SER A 401 9.70 -14.43 31.52
N GLU A 402 9.66 -14.01 32.77
CA GLU A 402 9.46 -14.92 33.89
C GLU A 402 8.00 -15.40 33.95
N ASN A 403 7.80 -16.69 33.65
CA ASN A 403 6.50 -17.33 33.72
C ASN A 403 5.99 -17.34 35.18
N PRO A 404 4.79 -16.79 35.48
CA PRO A 404 4.23 -16.80 36.83
C PRO A 404 4.04 -18.21 37.41
N GLY A 405 3.99 -19.24 36.55
CA GLY A 405 3.93 -20.64 36.95
C GLY A 405 5.22 -21.22 37.54
N LYS A 406 6.38 -20.61 37.26
CA LYS A 406 7.69 -21.13 37.72
C LYS A 406 7.87 -21.01 39.25
N LEU A 407 7.24 -19.99 39.84
CA LEU A 407 7.27 -19.73 41.27
C LEU A 407 6.30 -20.65 42.03
N ILE A 408 5.32 -21.26 41.36
CA ILE A 408 4.39 -22.25 41.93
C ILE A 408 5.11 -23.61 41.97
N SER A 409 6.00 -23.79 42.95
CA SER A 409 6.76 -25.03 43.19
C SER A 409 5.91 -26.28 43.46
N ASP A 410 4.58 -26.14 43.57
CA ASP A 410 3.64 -27.21 43.91
C ASP A 410 2.62 -27.51 42.80
N TYR A 411 2.79 -26.98 41.57
CA TYR A 411 1.83 -27.24 40.47
C TYR A 411 1.75 -28.73 40.09
N ASN A 412 2.86 -29.46 40.23
CA ASN A 412 2.95 -30.89 39.93
C ASN A 412 2.63 -31.81 41.13
N LYS A 413 2.23 -31.27 42.29
CA LYS A 413 1.87 -32.09 43.44
C LYS A 413 0.38 -32.42 43.42
N SER A 414 0.09 -33.71 43.63
CA SER A 414 -1.27 -34.26 43.64
C SER A 414 -2.22 -33.38 44.47
N ASP A 415 -3.36 -33.02 43.88
CA ASP A 415 -4.44 -32.28 44.54
C ASP A 415 -5.24 -33.15 45.53
N HIS A 416 -4.77 -34.37 45.79
CA HIS A 416 -5.40 -35.32 46.70
C HIS A 416 -5.00 -35.04 48.16
N PRO A 417 -5.92 -34.56 49.04
CA PRO A 417 -5.64 -34.27 50.44
C PRO A 417 -4.91 -35.39 51.18
N LEU A 418 -5.26 -36.67 50.94
CA LEU A 418 -4.54 -37.78 51.58
C LEU A 418 -3.12 -37.98 51.03
N MET A 419 -2.87 -37.72 49.74
CA MET A 419 -1.53 -37.89 49.15
C MET A 419 -0.61 -36.76 49.62
N ASP A 420 -1.11 -35.53 49.64
CA ASP A 420 -0.41 -34.35 50.16
C ASP A 420 -0.18 -34.46 51.68
N ALA A 421 -1.17 -34.99 52.44
CA ALA A 421 -0.99 -35.30 53.85
C ALA A 421 -0.01 -36.46 54.08
N LEU A 422 0.06 -37.46 53.18
CA LEU A 422 1.01 -38.58 53.25
C LEU A 422 2.44 -38.14 52.90
N GLU A 423 2.60 -37.26 51.93
CA GLU A 423 3.88 -36.63 51.59
C GLU A 423 4.36 -35.71 52.73
N LYS A 424 3.44 -34.96 53.37
CA LYS A 424 3.72 -34.20 54.60
C LYS A 424 3.92 -35.08 55.83
N SER A 425 3.34 -36.29 55.88
CA SER A 425 3.57 -37.24 56.97
C SER A 425 4.89 -38.01 56.82
N ALA A 426 5.40 -38.18 55.60
CA ALA A 426 6.79 -38.59 55.39
C ALA A 426 7.74 -37.55 56.00
N ASN A 427 7.46 -36.25 55.83
CA ASN A 427 8.17 -35.17 56.53
C ASN A 427 7.88 -35.12 58.06
N LEU A 428 6.79 -35.73 58.52
CA LEU A 428 6.50 -35.91 59.95
C LEU A 428 7.44 -36.96 60.56
N SER A 429 7.89 -37.97 59.81
CA SER A 429 8.92 -38.91 60.25
C SER A 429 10.21 -38.17 60.63
N ASP A 430 10.64 -37.23 59.79
CA ASP A 430 11.80 -36.37 60.07
C ASP A 430 11.56 -35.41 61.26
N ALA A 431 10.32 -34.98 61.47
CA ALA A 431 9.94 -34.16 62.62
C ALA A 431 9.86 -34.98 63.93
N VAL A 432 9.43 -36.24 63.87
CA VAL A 432 9.41 -37.19 64.99
C VAL A 432 10.83 -37.60 65.37
N GLU A 433 11.74 -37.75 64.40
CA GLU A 433 13.17 -37.95 64.62
C GLU A 433 13.84 -36.73 65.27
N LYS A 434 13.38 -35.51 64.95
CA LYS A 434 13.78 -34.28 65.66
C LYS A 434 13.15 -34.17 67.06
N LEU A 435 11.96 -34.71 67.28
CA LEU A 435 11.29 -34.77 68.58
C LEU A 435 11.96 -35.78 69.53
N GLU A 436 12.52 -36.87 69.00
CA GLU A 436 13.33 -37.85 69.76
C GLU A 436 14.58 -37.18 70.39
N LYS A 437 15.05 -36.08 69.81
CA LYS A 437 16.20 -35.28 70.29
C LYS A 437 15.84 -34.30 71.42
N ILE A 438 14.56 -34.16 71.79
CA ILE A 438 14.11 -33.33 72.92
C ILE A 438 14.05 -34.18 74.20
N PRO A 439 14.75 -33.82 75.28
CA PRO A 439 14.78 -34.60 76.52
C PRO A 439 13.38 -34.66 77.15
N GLY A 440 12.87 -35.87 77.39
CA GLY A 440 11.56 -36.14 78.01
C GLY A 440 10.46 -36.67 77.07
N LEU A 441 10.60 -36.50 75.75
CA LEU A 441 9.62 -36.95 74.75
C LEU A 441 10.06 -38.21 73.97
N SER A 442 11.27 -38.71 74.21
CA SER A 442 11.91 -39.83 73.50
C SER A 442 11.14 -41.15 73.57
N LYS A 443 10.49 -41.46 74.71
CA LYS A 443 9.66 -42.67 74.84
C LYS A 443 8.39 -42.61 73.99
N ILE A 444 7.77 -41.44 73.88
CA ILE A 444 6.56 -41.23 73.08
C ILE A 444 6.92 -41.25 71.58
N ALA A 445 8.03 -40.61 71.20
CA ALA A 445 8.55 -40.61 69.84
C ALA A 445 8.83 -42.05 69.34
N ARG A 446 9.48 -42.91 70.16
CA ARG A 446 9.75 -44.31 69.79
C ARG A 446 8.50 -45.18 69.66
N ILE A 447 7.49 -44.98 70.50
CA ILE A 447 6.22 -45.72 70.40
C ILE A 447 5.47 -45.32 69.12
N LEU A 448 5.51 -44.04 68.77
CA LEU A 448 4.87 -43.50 67.57
C LEU A 448 5.59 -43.97 66.30
N ASP A 449 6.93 -43.93 66.27
CA ASP A 449 7.78 -44.38 65.16
C ASP A 449 7.60 -45.88 64.87
N ASN A 450 7.65 -46.72 65.90
CA ASN A 450 7.44 -48.16 65.74
C ASN A 450 6.03 -48.51 65.23
N LYS A 451 5.01 -47.76 65.67
CA LYS A 451 3.63 -47.97 65.23
C LYS A 451 3.41 -47.45 63.80
N SER A 452 4.04 -46.33 63.43
CA SER A 452 4.03 -45.78 62.08
C SER A 452 4.67 -46.74 61.07
N LYS A 453 5.87 -47.25 61.37
CA LYS A 453 6.58 -48.23 60.53
C LYS A 453 5.80 -49.53 60.35
N LYS A 454 5.10 -50.01 61.39
CA LYS A 454 4.24 -51.19 61.28
C LYS A 454 3.05 -50.97 60.35
N ILE A 455 2.39 -49.81 60.45
CA ILE A 455 1.23 -49.45 59.63
C ILE A 455 1.63 -49.25 58.16
N LEU A 456 2.78 -48.61 57.90
CA LEU A 456 3.30 -48.44 56.53
C LEU A 456 3.65 -49.78 55.88
N LYS A 457 4.20 -50.73 56.64
CA LYS A 457 4.52 -52.06 56.15
C LYS A 457 3.26 -52.88 55.82
N GLU A 458 2.26 -52.88 56.70
CA GLU A 458 0.97 -53.55 56.44
C GLU A 458 0.20 -52.92 55.26
N GLN A 459 0.33 -51.62 55.02
CA GLN A 459 -0.29 -50.94 53.88
C GLN A 459 0.43 -51.26 52.57
N ALA A 460 1.77 -51.29 52.57
CA ALA A 460 2.56 -51.71 51.41
C ALA A 460 2.23 -53.15 51.01
N ASP A 461 2.18 -54.08 51.97
CA ASP A 461 1.85 -55.48 51.72
C ASP A 461 0.43 -55.66 51.15
N LYS A 462 -0.54 -54.81 51.55
CA LYS A 462 -1.92 -54.81 50.99
C LYS A 462 -1.99 -54.24 49.57
N VAL A 463 -1.22 -53.20 49.28
CA VAL A 463 -1.17 -52.60 47.94
C VAL A 463 -0.53 -53.58 46.96
N ASP A 464 0.54 -54.28 47.36
CA ASP A 464 1.16 -55.31 46.53
C ASP A 464 0.24 -56.52 46.30
N ALA A 465 -0.52 -56.95 47.32
CA ALA A 465 -1.49 -58.03 47.16
C ALA A 465 -2.65 -57.68 46.21
N THR A 466 -3.16 -56.45 46.29
CA THR A 466 -4.27 -55.98 45.43
C THR A 466 -3.83 -55.68 44.00
N LEU A 467 -2.61 -55.17 43.79
CA LEU A 467 -2.01 -55.06 42.46
C LEU A 467 -1.73 -56.44 41.84
N GLY A 468 -1.35 -57.43 42.65
CA GLY A 468 -1.18 -58.82 42.22
C GLY A 468 -2.49 -59.44 41.70
N GLU A 469 -3.59 -59.31 42.45
CA GLU A 469 -4.92 -59.80 42.04
C GLU A 469 -5.41 -59.15 40.73
N ILE A 470 -5.23 -57.83 40.58
CA ILE A 470 -5.67 -57.09 39.39
C ILE A 470 -4.88 -57.53 38.14
N VAL A 471 -3.58 -57.85 38.29
CA VAL A 471 -2.74 -58.32 37.19
C VAL A 471 -3.11 -59.75 36.77
N GLU A 472 -3.43 -60.63 37.73
CA GLU A 472 -3.92 -61.99 37.44
C GLU A 472 -5.28 -61.96 36.72
N GLU A 473 -6.22 -61.11 37.15
CA GLU A 473 -7.56 -61.00 36.56
C GLU A 473 -7.56 -60.43 35.12
N THR A 474 -6.54 -59.62 34.78
CA THR A 474 -6.34 -59.12 33.40
C THR A 474 -5.67 -60.14 32.48
N LEU A 475 -4.91 -61.10 33.01
CA LEU A 475 -4.22 -62.13 32.21
C LEU A 475 -5.10 -63.35 31.92
N GLU A 476 -6.17 -63.58 32.69
CA GLU A 476 -7.15 -64.64 32.43
C GLU A 476 -8.27 -64.24 31.43
N ASN A 477 -8.37 -62.95 31.06
CA ASN A 477 -9.40 -62.43 30.16
C ASN A 477 -8.89 -62.01 28.75
N GLU A 478 -7.62 -62.28 28.42
CA GLU A 478 -7.08 -62.31 27.04
C GLU A 478 -6.87 -63.75 26.59
#